data_AF-A0A3A6FS83-F1
#
_entry.id   AF-A0A3A6FS83-F1
#
_cell.length_a   1.000
_cell.length_b   1.000
_cell.length_c   1.000
_cell.angle_alpha   90.00
_cell.angle_beta   90.00
_cell.angle_gamma   90.00
#
_symmetry.space_group_name_H-M   'P 1'
#
loop_
_entity.id
_entity.type
_entity.pdbx_description
1 polymer ?
#
loop_
_entity_poly.entity_id
_entity_poly.type
_entity_poly.pdbx_seq_one_letter_code
_entity_poly.pdbx_strand_id
1 'polypeptide(L)'
;MSIEFIYPEFEIIRNENRCITCRICEQQCANEVHFYDKEHKIMKHDETKCVNCQRCVSFCPTRALKIIKNECTLRKNTNWSQNTVNEIYKQANSGGVLLSSMGNPKSLPVYWDKILINASQVTNPSIDPLREPMETRVYLGKKPSKINRTADGKLDCKLPPQLELSMPVMFSAMSYGSISYNAHKSLALAATELGILYNTGEGGLHEDFYCYGKNTVVQVASGRFGVYEDYLKAGSAIEIKMGQGAKPGIGGHLPGTKIIGDVSRTRMIPEGSDAISPAPHHDIYSIEDLRQLVFSVKEATQYQKPVIVKVAAVHNIAAIASGIARSGADIIAIDGFRGGTGAAPTRIRDNVGIPIELALASVDQRLRDEGIRNNVSLIVGGSIRSAADVVKAIALGADACYIATAALLALGCHLCRTCQSGKCNWGIATQRPELVKRLDPEIGKQRLVNLITAWNHEIKELMGGMGINSIEALRGNRLMLRGIGLTEKDLEILGIFHAGE
;
A
#
# COMPACT_ATOMS: atom_id res chain seq x y z
N MET A 1 37.52 8.15 21.27
CA MET A 1 36.12 7.70 21.47
C MET A 1 35.23 8.56 20.60
N SER A 2 34.53 7.98 19.62
CA SER A 2 33.49 8.71 18.88
C SER A 2 32.41 9.14 19.86
N ILE A 3 32.03 10.41 19.86
CA ILE A 3 30.97 10.90 20.75
C ILE A 3 29.65 10.27 20.29
N GLU A 4 29.08 9.40 21.12
CA GLU A 4 27.81 8.73 20.80
C GLU A 4 26.64 9.61 21.26
N PHE A 5 26.22 10.51 20.38
CA PHE A 5 25.15 11.48 20.66
C PHE A 5 23.74 10.87 20.66
N ILE A 6 23.59 9.58 20.37
CA ILE A 6 22.30 8.94 20.10
C ILE A 6 22.05 7.87 21.17
N TYR A 7 21.10 8.15 22.05
CA TYR A 7 20.60 7.15 22.99
C TYR A 7 19.63 6.18 22.29
N PRO A 8 19.55 4.91 22.71
CA PRO A 8 18.59 3.93 22.18
C PRO A 8 17.14 4.43 22.27
N GLU A 9 16.34 4.18 21.23
CA GLU A 9 14.92 4.59 21.20
C GLU A 9 14.04 3.76 22.16
N PHE A 10 14.47 2.53 22.45
CA PHE A 10 13.74 1.58 23.27
C PHE A 10 14.66 1.00 24.35
N GLU A 11 14.08 0.69 25.50
CA GLU A 11 14.72 -0.02 26.61
C GLU A 11 14.06 -1.40 26.76
N ILE A 12 14.85 -2.38 27.19
CA ILE A 12 14.39 -3.76 27.37
C ILE A 12 14.39 -4.10 28.84
N ILE A 13 13.20 -4.26 29.41
CA ILE A 13 13.05 -4.71 30.79
C ILE A 13 12.94 -6.23 30.77
N ARG A 14 13.93 -6.89 31.39
CA ARG A 14 13.91 -8.32 31.69
C ARG A 14 13.64 -8.52 33.19
N ASN A 15 12.54 -9.19 33.51
CA ASN A 15 12.28 -9.62 34.88
C ASN A 15 13.07 -10.91 35.15
N GLU A 16 14.17 -10.81 35.91
CA GLU A 16 15.04 -11.94 36.23
C GLU A 16 14.32 -13.04 37.02
N ASN A 17 13.39 -12.68 37.90
CA ASN A 17 12.60 -13.66 38.68
C ASN A 17 11.68 -14.52 37.79
N ARG A 18 11.35 -14.05 36.58
CA ARG A 18 10.53 -14.78 35.60
C ARG A 18 11.36 -15.39 34.50
N CYS A 19 12.60 -14.93 34.30
CA CYS A 19 13.43 -15.37 33.19
C CYS A 19 14.03 -16.74 33.50
N ILE A 20 13.58 -17.76 32.79
CA ILE A 20 14.09 -19.13 32.91
C ILE A 20 15.31 -19.41 32.01
N THR A 21 15.93 -18.36 31.46
CA THR A 21 17.13 -18.45 30.60
C THR A 21 17.00 -19.46 29.44
N CYS A 22 15.78 -19.62 28.89
CA CYS A 22 15.47 -20.57 27.81
C CYS A 22 16.08 -20.21 26.44
N ARG A 23 16.76 -19.07 26.31
CA ARG A 23 17.40 -18.56 25.07
C ARG A 23 16.47 -18.35 23.87
N ILE A 24 15.15 -18.51 24.03
CA ILE A 24 14.17 -18.25 22.96
C ILE A 24 14.30 -16.81 22.45
N CYS A 25 14.43 -15.82 23.33
CA CYS A 25 14.57 -14.41 22.91
C CYS A 25 15.79 -14.14 22.02
N GLU A 26 16.91 -14.85 22.23
CA GLU A 26 18.11 -14.81 21.39
C GLU A 26 17.79 -15.40 20.00
N GLN A 27 17.20 -16.60 19.95
CA GLN A 27 16.84 -17.27 18.69
C GLN A 27 15.79 -16.49 17.87
N GLN A 28 14.83 -15.87 18.55
CA GLN A 28 13.72 -15.18 17.89
C GLN A 28 14.09 -13.78 17.38
N CYS A 29 15.23 -13.19 17.79
CA CYS A 29 15.62 -11.82 17.45
C CYS A 29 16.71 -11.75 16.37
N ALA A 30 16.29 -11.48 15.13
CA ALA A 30 17.17 -11.29 13.97
C ALA A 30 18.05 -10.04 14.04
N ASN A 31 17.77 -9.13 14.98
CA ASN A 31 18.61 -7.95 15.23
C ASN A 31 19.69 -8.24 16.29
N GLU A 32 19.75 -9.46 16.84
CA GLU A 32 20.79 -9.88 17.79
C GLU A 32 20.84 -8.99 19.05
N VAL A 33 19.66 -8.57 19.49
CA VAL A 33 19.45 -7.76 20.68
C VAL A 33 19.73 -8.56 21.94
N HIS A 34 19.41 -9.86 21.97
CA HIS A 34 19.57 -10.70 23.16
C HIS A 34 20.70 -11.70 22.95
N PHE A 35 21.52 -11.90 23.98
CA PHE A 35 22.63 -12.85 23.96
C PHE A 35 22.79 -13.53 25.32
N TYR A 36 23.22 -14.79 25.31
CA TYR A 36 23.46 -15.56 26.53
C TYR A 36 24.87 -15.31 27.08
N ASP A 37 24.95 -14.87 28.34
CA ASP A 37 26.21 -14.76 29.08
C ASP A 37 26.52 -16.10 29.75
N LYS A 38 27.56 -16.79 29.25
CA LYS A 38 27.97 -18.11 29.74
C LYS A 38 28.56 -18.08 31.14
N GLU A 39 29.23 -17.00 31.52
CA GLU A 39 29.93 -16.88 32.80
C GLU A 39 28.91 -16.72 33.93
N HIS A 40 27.94 -15.83 33.72
CA HIS A 40 26.91 -15.51 34.70
C HIS A 40 25.65 -16.37 34.57
N LYS A 41 25.54 -17.17 33.50
CA LYS A 41 24.37 -18.01 33.17
C LYS A 41 23.04 -17.24 33.09
N ILE A 42 23.09 -16.01 32.60
CA ILE A 42 21.92 -15.12 32.45
C ILE A 42 21.76 -14.65 31.00
N MET A 43 20.55 -14.22 30.65
CA MET A 43 20.29 -13.59 29.36
C MET A 43 20.55 -12.08 29.43
N LYS A 44 21.54 -11.59 28.69
CA LYS A 44 21.80 -10.16 28.54
C LYS A 44 21.17 -9.61 27.25
N HIS A 45 21.22 -8.30 27.09
CA HIS A 45 20.70 -7.63 25.91
C HIS A 45 21.46 -6.34 25.59
N ASP A 46 21.38 -5.93 24.33
CA ASP A 46 21.91 -4.69 23.76
C ASP A 46 20.74 -3.96 23.07
N GLU A 47 20.24 -2.95 23.75
CA GLU A 47 19.04 -2.21 23.36
C GLU A 47 19.27 -1.22 22.20
N THR A 48 20.53 -0.90 21.87
CA THR A 48 20.89 -0.08 20.70
C THR A 48 20.39 -0.69 19.38
N LYS A 49 20.22 -2.03 19.35
CA LYS A 49 19.74 -2.80 18.19
C LYS A 49 18.24 -3.02 18.18
N CYS A 50 17.51 -2.59 19.21
CA CYS A 50 16.09 -2.85 19.33
C CYS A 50 15.28 -1.97 18.36
N VAL A 51 14.43 -2.62 17.56
CA VAL A 51 13.50 -1.95 16.61
C VAL A 51 12.04 -2.08 17.03
N ASN A 52 11.81 -2.50 18.29
CA ASN A 52 10.49 -2.72 18.86
C ASN A 52 9.56 -3.61 18.00
N CYS A 53 10.09 -4.69 17.43
CA CYS A 53 9.28 -5.62 16.63
C CYS A 53 8.37 -6.54 17.47
N GLN A 54 8.43 -6.45 18.80
CA GLN A 54 7.67 -7.25 19.78
C GLN A 54 7.85 -8.77 19.72
N ARG A 55 8.62 -9.33 18.78
CA ARG A 55 8.69 -10.78 18.60
C ARG A 55 9.29 -11.53 19.80
N CYS A 56 10.36 -11.02 20.42
CA CYS A 56 10.93 -11.64 21.61
C CYS A 56 9.98 -11.58 22.81
N VAL A 57 9.13 -10.55 22.90
CA VAL A 57 8.09 -10.41 23.93
C VAL A 57 6.97 -11.41 23.69
N SER A 58 6.43 -11.48 22.47
CA SER A 58 5.33 -12.37 22.10
C SER A 58 5.67 -13.85 22.27
N PHE A 59 6.92 -14.24 22.05
CA PHE A 59 7.38 -15.63 22.16
C PHE A 59 8.04 -15.96 23.51
N CYS A 60 8.06 -15.04 24.47
CA CYS A 60 8.59 -15.33 25.80
C CYS A 60 7.59 -16.19 26.60
N PRO A 61 7.89 -17.46 26.90
CA PRO A 61 6.92 -18.37 27.53
C PRO A 61 6.51 -17.91 28.92
N THR A 62 7.41 -17.26 29.65
CA THR A 62 7.17 -16.76 31.01
C THR A 62 6.75 -15.29 31.03
N ARG A 63 6.63 -14.63 29.86
CA ARG A 63 6.41 -13.19 29.70
C ARG A 63 7.34 -12.34 30.58
N ALA A 64 8.62 -12.71 30.62
CA ALA A 64 9.67 -12.02 31.37
C ALA A 64 10.19 -10.75 30.69
N LEU A 65 9.81 -10.49 29.44
CA LEU A 65 10.31 -9.36 28.65
C LEU A 65 9.25 -8.30 28.43
N LYS A 66 9.66 -7.04 28.52
CA LYS A 66 8.90 -5.87 28.08
C LYS A 66 9.83 -4.96 27.29
N ILE A 67 9.34 -4.41 26.18
CA ILE A 67 10.02 -3.34 25.45
C ILE A 67 9.26 -2.05 25.76
N ILE A 68 9.95 -1.05 26.29
CA ILE A 68 9.38 0.27 26.57
C ILE A 68 10.09 1.33 25.75
N LYS A 69 9.40 2.45 25.52
CA LYS A 69 10.05 3.62 24.92
C LYS A 69 11.02 4.20 25.94
N ASN A 70 12.22 4.53 25.51
CA ASN A 70 13.23 5.10 26.39
C ASN A 70 12.82 6.51 26.83
N GLU A 71 12.93 6.80 28.13
CA GLU A 71 12.60 8.10 28.72
C GLU A 71 13.78 9.08 28.71
N CYS A 72 14.98 8.63 28.37
CA CYS A 72 16.17 9.47 28.16
C CYS A 72 16.01 10.27 26.85
N THR A 73 15.12 11.26 26.90
CA THR A 73 14.84 12.17 25.80
C THR A 73 15.62 13.47 25.94
N LEU A 74 16.04 14.03 24.82
CA LEU A 74 16.55 15.40 24.78
C LEU A 74 15.47 16.36 25.27
N ARG A 75 15.91 17.55 25.70
CA ARG A 75 15.02 18.64 26.12
C ARG A 75 13.92 18.85 25.09
N LYS A 76 12.65 18.73 25.51
CA LYS A 76 11.49 18.97 24.66
C LYS A 76 11.59 20.34 23.99
N ASN A 77 11.41 20.37 22.68
CA ASN A 77 11.44 21.58 21.87
C ASN A 77 10.41 21.45 20.75
N THR A 78 9.65 22.52 20.50
CA THR A 78 8.59 22.53 19.48
C THR A 78 9.15 22.47 18.06
N ASN A 79 10.30 23.11 17.81
CA ASN A 79 10.96 23.12 16.51
C ASN A 79 11.88 21.91 16.33
N TRP A 80 12.61 21.54 17.38
CA TRP A 80 13.61 20.47 17.37
C TRP A 80 13.07 19.21 18.03
N SER A 81 12.34 18.39 17.25
CA SER A 81 11.92 17.07 17.72
C SER A 81 13.13 16.15 17.93
N GLN A 82 13.04 15.23 18.89
CA GLN A 82 14.07 14.19 19.12
C GLN A 82 14.45 13.47 17.83
N ASN A 83 13.46 13.10 17.01
CA ASN A 83 13.70 12.40 15.74
C ASN A 83 14.51 13.28 14.79
N THR A 84 14.18 14.57 14.67
CA THR A 84 14.92 15.52 13.85
C THR A 84 16.39 15.60 14.28
N VAL A 85 16.65 15.74 15.58
CA VAL A 85 18.01 15.84 16.13
C VAL A 85 18.78 14.54 15.90
N ASN A 86 18.17 13.38 16.19
CA ASN A 86 18.79 12.08 15.98
C ASN A 86 19.16 11.85 14.51
N GLU A 87 18.30 12.26 13.57
CA GLU A 87 18.59 12.18 12.14
C GLU A 87 19.77 13.07 11.75
N ILE A 88 19.85 14.30 12.28
CA ILE A 88 21.00 15.19 12.06
C ILE A 88 22.29 14.54 12.57
N TYR A 89 22.28 13.96 13.77
CA TYR A 89 23.47 13.25 14.29
C TYR A 89 23.85 12.05 13.43
N LYS A 90 22.88 11.24 12.96
CA LYS A 90 23.16 10.12 12.04
C LYS A 90 23.78 10.59 10.73
N GLN A 91 23.29 11.69 10.17
CA GLN A 91 23.82 12.27 8.94
C GLN A 91 25.21 12.89 9.17
N ALA A 92 25.40 13.64 10.26
CA ALA A 92 26.70 14.24 10.61
C ALA A 92 27.79 13.16 10.82
N ASN A 93 27.43 12.03 11.42
CA ASN A 93 28.37 10.93 11.68
C ASN A 93 28.75 10.14 10.41
N SER A 94 27.90 10.11 9.39
CA SER A 94 28.10 9.23 8.22
C SER A 94 28.27 9.97 6.89
N GLY A 95 27.86 11.24 6.80
CA GLY A 95 27.65 11.95 5.54
C GLY A 95 26.55 11.35 4.65
N GLY A 96 25.87 10.30 5.11
CA GLY A 96 24.99 9.47 4.29
C GLY A 96 23.53 9.93 4.23
N VAL A 97 22.83 9.50 3.18
CA VAL A 97 21.38 9.65 3.07
C VAL A 97 20.69 8.60 3.94
N LEU A 98 19.83 9.04 4.86
CA LEU A 98 19.07 8.13 5.70
C LEU A 98 17.97 7.43 4.89
N LEU A 99 17.95 6.10 4.96
CA LEU A 99 16.89 5.27 4.39
C LEU A 99 15.91 4.82 5.47
N SER A 100 14.63 4.79 5.12
CA SER A 100 13.56 4.26 5.97
C SER A 100 12.49 3.55 5.13
N SER A 101 11.50 2.98 5.81
CA SER A 101 10.44 2.16 5.21
C SER A 101 9.06 2.53 5.76
N MET A 102 8.02 1.89 5.22
CA MET A 102 6.60 2.16 5.48
C MET A 102 6.19 3.57 5.02
N GLY A 103 4.97 3.98 5.34
CA GLY A 103 4.45 5.31 4.99
C GLY A 103 5.02 6.44 5.84
N ASN A 104 4.62 7.67 5.54
CA ASN A 104 5.01 8.87 6.27
C ASN A 104 4.53 8.81 7.74
N PRO A 105 5.45 8.87 8.74
CA PRO A 105 5.11 8.77 10.16
C PRO A 105 4.79 10.11 10.81
N LYS A 106 4.87 11.23 10.09
CA LYS A 106 4.61 12.56 10.64
C LYS A 106 3.13 12.76 10.94
N SER A 107 2.87 13.54 11.98
CA SER A 107 1.52 13.94 12.40
C SER A 107 0.94 15.05 11.50
N LEU A 108 0.86 14.79 10.20
CA LEU A 108 0.13 15.64 9.26
C LEU A 108 -1.37 15.33 9.35
N PRO A 109 -2.27 16.25 8.92
CA PRO A 109 -3.71 15.98 8.90
C PRO A 109 -4.07 14.74 8.06
N VAL A 110 -4.90 13.86 8.60
CA VAL A 110 -5.51 12.74 7.87
C VAL A 110 -6.95 13.13 7.61
N TYR A 111 -7.31 13.40 6.35
CA TYR A 111 -8.63 13.97 6.03
C TYR A 111 -9.71 12.92 6.18
N TRP A 112 -9.39 11.62 6.05
CA TRP A 112 -10.33 10.55 6.37
C TRP A 112 -10.93 10.67 7.78
N ASP A 113 -10.15 11.12 8.76
CA ASP A 113 -10.59 11.29 10.15
C ASP A 113 -11.46 12.54 10.35
N LYS A 114 -11.48 13.44 9.36
CA LYS A 114 -12.25 14.68 9.35
C LYS A 114 -13.48 14.62 8.45
N ILE A 115 -13.74 13.46 7.84
CA ILE A 115 -14.90 13.21 7.01
C ILE A 115 -15.78 12.19 7.72
N LEU A 116 -17.04 12.55 7.95
CA LEU A 116 -18.09 11.67 8.47
C LEU A 116 -18.94 11.16 7.31
N ILE A 117 -19.50 9.97 7.49
CA ILE A 117 -20.45 9.36 6.57
C ILE A 117 -21.85 9.70 7.08
N ASN A 118 -22.71 10.21 6.20
CA ASN A 118 -24.08 10.55 6.54
C ASN A 118 -24.91 9.27 6.75
N ALA A 119 -25.98 9.35 7.54
CA ALA A 119 -26.90 8.25 7.75
C ALA A 119 -28.31 8.62 7.32
N SER A 120 -28.99 7.67 6.71
CA SER A 120 -30.41 7.73 6.38
C SER A 120 -31.26 7.73 7.66
N GLN A 121 -32.36 8.50 7.65
CA GLN A 121 -33.29 8.70 8.78
C GLN A 121 -34.73 8.85 8.23
N VAL A 122 -35.48 9.87 8.64
CA VAL A 122 -36.91 10.02 8.28
C VAL A 122 -37.13 10.32 6.79
N THR A 123 -36.18 11.01 6.13
CA THR A 123 -36.30 11.44 4.72
C THR A 123 -35.89 10.38 3.71
N ASN A 124 -35.08 9.40 4.11
CA ASN A 124 -34.71 8.25 3.32
C ASN A 124 -34.49 7.06 4.27
N PRO A 125 -35.16 5.91 4.09
CA PRO A 125 -35.02 4.78 4.99
C PRO A 125 -33.63 4.13 4.86
N SER A 126 -33.09 3.63 5.97
CA SER A 126 -31.92 2.75 5.94
C SER A 126 -32.29 1.38 5.38
N ILE A 127 -31.30 0.70 4.81
CA ILE A 127 -31.41 -0.66 4.29
C ILE A 127 -30.70 -1.59 5.28
N ASP A 128 -31.32 -2.72 5.64
CA ASP A 128 -30.74 -3.72 6.53
C ASP A 128 -29.92 -4.74 5.72
N PRO A 129 -28.57 -4.72 5.75
CA PRO A 129 -27.74 -5.62 4.96
C PRO A 129 -27.87 -7.10 5.31
N LEU A 130 -28.45 -7.42 6.48
CA LEU A 130 -28.69 -8.80 6.89
C LEU A 130 -29.95 -9.38 6.24
N ARG A 131 -30.88 -8.52 5.80
CA ARG A 131 -32.18 -8.91 5.24
C ARG A 131 -32.34 -8.55 3.77
N GLU A 132 -31.61 -7.53 3.32
CA GLU A 132 -31.74 -6.96 1.99
C GLU A 132 -30.44 -7.17 1.18
N PRO A 133 -30.56 -7.39 -0.14
CA PRO A 133 -29.40 -7.64 -0.99
C PRO A 133 -28.53 -6.39 -1.11
N MET A 134 -27.22 -6.57 -0.92
CA MET A 134 -26.20 -5.52 -1.04
C MET A 134 -25.17 -5.89 -2.10
N GLU A 135 -24.97 -5.02 -3.09
CA GLU A 135 -24.01 -5.20 -4.17
C GLU A 135 -22.73 -4.40 -3.92
N THR A 136 -21.62 -5.12 -3.81
CA THR A 136 -20.27 -4.56 -3.57
C THR A 136 -19.33 -4.73 -4.76
N ARG A 137 -19.73 -5.50 -5.77
CA ARG A 137 -18.90 -5.80 -6.93
C ARG A 137 -18.62 -4.56 -7.75
N VAL A 138 -17.39 -4.46 -8.25
CA VAL A 138 -16.98 -3.37 -9.14
C VAL A 138 -16.30 -3.93 -10.38
N TYR A 139 -16.47 -3.20 -11.49
CA TYR A 139 -15.82 -3.48 -12.77
C TYR A 139 -14.90 -2.31 -13.12
N LEU A 140 -13.60 -2.58 -13.22
CA LEU A 140 -12.57 -1.57 -13.48
C LEU A 140 -12.16 -1.60 -14.95
N GLY A 141 -12.11 -0.42 -15.57
CA GLY A 141 -11.77 -0.22 -16.96
C GLY A 141 -12.71 0.79 -17.62
N LYS A 142 -12.54 0.97 -18.93
CA LYS A 142 -13.36 1.88 -19.72
C LYS A 142 -14.83 1.44 -19.71
N LYS A 143 -15.73 2.40 -19.49
CA LYS A 143 -17.20 2.21 -19.55
C LYS A 143 -17.77 2.87 -20.81
N PRO A 144 -18.83 2.29 -21.42
CA PRO A 144 -19.49 2.91 -22.56
C PRO A 144 -20.11 4.25 -22.15
N SER A 145 -19.92 5.29 -22.97
CA SER A 145 -20.49 6.61 -22.73
C SER A 145 -21.96 6.71 -23.15
N LYS A 146 -22.41 5.80 -24.02
CA LYS A 146 -23.78 5.73 -24.53
C LYS A 146 -24.21 4.28 -24.65
N ILE A 147 -25.49 4.04 -24.48
CA ILE A 147 -26.12 2.75 -24.73
C ILE A 147 -26.34 2.64 -26.24
N ASN A 148 -25.70 1.66 -26.87
CA ASN A 148 -25.89 1.36 -28.29
C ASN A 148 -26.78 0.13 -28.46
N ARG A 149 -27.51 0.08 -29.56
CA ARG A 149 -28.28 -1.10 -29.97
C ARG A 149 -27.74 -1.64 -31.30
N THR A 150 -27.76 -2.96 -31.46
CA THR A 150 -27.46 -3.64 -32.71
C THR A 150 -28.56 -3.39 -33.73
N ALA A 151 -28.32 -3.75 -35.00
CA ALA A 151 -29.31 -3.62 -36.09
C ALA A 151 -30.65 -4.33 -35.77
N ASP A 152 -30.61 -5.39 -34.95
CA ASP A 152 -31.79 -6.16 -34.52
C ASP A 152 -32.50 -5.55 -33.29
N GLY A 153 -32.09 -4.36 -32.84
CA GLY A 153 -32.67 -3.66 -31.69
C GLY A 153 -32.24 -4.14 -30.30
N LYS A 154 -31.33 -5.13 -30.21
CA LYS A 154 -30.74 -5.61 -28.94
C LYS A 154 -29.66 -4.67 -28.43
N LEU A 155 -29.38 -4.67 -27.12
CA LEU A 155 -28.27 -3.88 -26.56
C LEU A 155 -26.92 -4.44 -27.05
N ASP A 156 -26.02 -3.54 -27.47
CA ASP A 156 -24.63 -3.91 -27.73
C ASP A 156 -23.90 -4.07 -26.39
N CYS A 157 -23.72 -5.32 -25.99
CA CYS A 157 -23.05 -5.70 -24.75
C CYS A 157 -21.55 -5.97 -24.94
N LYS A 158 -20.96 -5.61 -26.09
CA LYS A 158 -19.53 -5.79 -26.32
C LYS A 158 -18.74 -4.72 -25.56
N LEU A 159 -18.19 -5.09 -24.41
CA LEU A 159 -17.37 -4.22 -23.57
C LEU A 159 -15.86 -4.40 -23.88
N PRO A 160 -15.05 -3.35 -23.71
CA PRO A 160 -13.59 -3.52 -23.65
C PRO A 160 -13.20 -4.39 -22.44
N PRO A 161 -11.97 -4.93 -22.39
CA PRO A 161 -11.50 -5.69 -21.24
C PRO A 161 -11.68 -4.91 -19.93
N GLN A 162 -12.25 -5.58 -18.93
CA GLN A 162 -12.47 -5.03 -17.59
C GLN A 162 -11.98 -6.03 -16.53
N LEU A 163 -11.63 -5.50 -15.36
CA LEU A 163 -11.33 -6.30 -14.18
C LEU A 163 -12.57 -6.36 -13.30
N GLU A 164 -12.97 -7.56 -12.92
CA GLU A 164 -14.03 -7.79 -11.95
C GLU A 164 -13.43 -7.97 -10.56
N LEU A 165 -13.99 -7.26 -9.57
CA LEU A 165 -13.69 -7.46 -8.15
C LEU A 165 -14.99 -7.72 -7.40
N SER A 166 -14.98 -8.69 -6.48
CA SER A 166 -16.12 -8.97 -5.59
C SER A 166 -16.46 -7.80 -4.64
N MET A 167 -15.50 -6.91 -4.39
CA MET A 167 -15.62 -5.74 -3.53
C MET A 167 -14.61 -4.66 -3.98
N PRO A 168 -14.76 -3.38 -3.58
CA PRO A 168 -13.91 -2.28 -4.07
C PRO A 168 -12.54 -2.22 -3.37
N VAL A 169 -11.92 -3.36 -3.08
CA VAL A 169 -10.65 -3.47 -2.35
C VAL A 169 -9.69 -4.42 -3.08
N MET A 170 -8.42 -4.02 -3.17
CA MET A 170 -7.37 -4.79 -3.84
C MET A 170 -6.06 -4.67 -3.06
N PHE A 171 -5.20 -5.71 -3.14
CA PHE A 171 -3.86 -5.62 -2.56
C PHE A 171 -2.91 -4.84 -3.49
N SER A 172 -2.31 -3.77 -2.98
CA SER A 172 -1.45 -2.89 -3.77
C SER A 172 -0.11 -3.53 -4.12
N ALA A 173 0.55 -2.91 -5.10
CA ALA A 173 1.88 -3.26 -5.58
C ALA A 173 2.93 -3.29 -4.44
N MET A 174 3.43 -4.48 -4.11
CA MET A 174 4.54 -4.69 -3.19
C MET A 174 5.48 -5.71 -3.82
N SER A 175 6.73 -5.32 -4.07
CA SER A 175 7.64 -6.13 -4.91
C SER A 175 8.18 -7.37 -4.21
N TYR A 176 8.33 -8.45 -4.99
CA TYR A 176 9.16 -9.57 -4.58
C TYR A 176 10.61 -9.08 -4.41
N GLY A 177 11.20 -9.44 -3.27
CA GLY A 177 12.42 -8.81 -2.76
C GLY A 177 12.13 -7.77 -1.67
N SER A 178 11.17 -6.87 -1.84
CA SER A 178 10.74 -5.97 -0.75
C SER A 178 10.03 -6.76 0.35
N ILE A 179 9.04 -7.56 -0.05
CA ILE A 179 8.40 -8.58 0.79
C ILE A 179 8.87 -9.98 0.38
N SER A 180 8.68 -10.95 1.28
CA SER A 180 9.11 -12.33 1.11
C SER A 180 8.22 -13.09 0.14
N TYR A 181 8.72 -14.23 -0.35
CA TYR A 181 7.92 -15.17 -1.14
C TYR A 181 6.64 -15.57 -0.38
N ASN A 182 6.74 -15.90 0.91
CA ASN A 182 5.59 -16.32 1.72
C ASN A 182 4.54 -15.22 1.86
N ALA A 183 4.96 -13.95 1.93
CA ALA A 183 4.04 -12.82 1.93
C ALA A 183 3.31 -12.67 0.59
N HIS A 184 4.02 -12.81 -0.54
CA HIS A 184 3.37 -12.86 -1.87
C HIS A 184 2.38 -14.02 -1.98
N LYS A 185 2.79 -15.22 -1.57
CA LYS A 185 1.94 -16.41 -1.61
C LYS A 185 0.66 -16.22 -0.79
N SER A 186 0.77 -15.62 0.40
CA SER A 186 -0.39 -15.27 1.24
C SER A 186 -1.36 -14.34 0.52
N LEU A 187 -0.84 -13.29 -0.15
CA LEU A 187 -1.65 -12.31 -0.88
C LEU A 187 -2.32 -12.92 -2.10
N ALA A 188 -1.59 -13.75 -2.87
CA ALA A 188 -2.11 -14.42 -4.06
C ALA A 188 -3.25 -15.39 -3.71
N LEU A 189 -3.04 -16.25 -2.70
CA LEU A 189 -4.06 -17.18 -2.21
C LEU A 189 -5.30 -16.44 -1.71
N ALA A 190 -5.12 -15.38 -0.92
CA ALA A 190 -6.24 -14.60 -0.41
C ALA A 190 -6.99 -13.87 -1.53
N ALA A 191 -6.29 -13.30 -2.49
CA ALA A 191 -6.91 -12.60 -3.63
C ALA A 191 -7.78 -13.55 -4.46
N THR A 192 -7.29 -14.77 -4.72
CA THR A 192 -8.06 -15.80 -5.42
C THR A 192 -9.31 -16.22 -4.65
N GLU A 193 -9.21 -16.47 -3.35
CA GLU A 193 -10.37 -16.87 -2.53
C GLU A 193 -11.43 -15.76 -2.42
N LEU A 194 -10.99 -14.51 -2.28
CA LEU A 194 -11.87 -13.37 -2.13
C LEU A 194 -12.47 -12.89 -3.45
N GLY A 195 -11.96 -13.31 -4.61
CA GLY A 195 -12.35 -12.76 -5.91
C GLY A 195 -11.92 -11.30 -6.08
N ILE A 196 -10.74 -10.95 -5.56
CA ILE A 196 -10.09 -9.64 -5.74
C ILE A 196 -8.74 -9.80 -6.43
N LEU A 197 -8.01 -8.71 -6.65
CA LEU A 197 -6.67 -8.76 -7.26
C LEU A 197 -5.57 -8.38 -6.26
N TYR A 198 -4.38 -8.91 -6.49
CA TYR A 198 -3.12 -8.43 -5.89
C TYR A 198 -2.16 -7.98 -6.98
N ASN A 199 -1.21 -7.11 -6.64
CA ASN A 199 -0.26 -6.56 -7.60
C ASN A 199 1.19 -6.90 -7.23
N THR A 200 1.97 -7.35 -8.23
CA THR A 200 3.33 -7.88 -8.07
C THR A 200 4.35 -6.85 -7.61
N GLY A 201 4.11 -5.57 -7.88
CA GLY A 201 5.12 -4.52 -7.77
C GLY A 201 6.30 -4.69 -8.74
N GLU A 202 7.31 -3.84 -8.55
CA GLU A 202 8.44 -3.63 -9.48
C GLU A 202 9.50 -4.74 -9.51
N GLY A 203 9.22 -5.92 -8.92
CA GLY A 203 10.22 -6.97 -8.70
C GLY A 203 10.17 -8.14 -9.68
N GLY A 204 9.31 -8.08 -10.69
CA GLY A 204 8.91 -9.24 -11.50
C GLY A 204 7.90 -10.13 -10.77
N LEU A 205 7.61 -11.29 -11.35
CA LEU A 205 6.71 -12.31 -10.80
C LEU A 205 7.45 -13.64 -10.74
N HIS A 206 7.50 -14.25 -9.56
CA HIS A 206 8.02 -15.61 -9.43
C HIS A 206 7.12 -16.59 -10.20
N GLU A 207 7.71 -17.55 -10.91
CA GLU A 207 7.00 -18.48 -11.82
C GLU A 207 5.91 -19.30 -11.12
N ASP A 208 6.16 -19.75 -9.88
CA ASP A 208 5.16 -20.39 -9.02
C ASP A 208 3.82 -19.65 -8.89
N PHE A 209 3.81 -18.33 -9.11
CA PHE A 209 2.61 -17.53 -8.99
C PHE A 209 1.83 -17.34 -10.30
N TYR A 210 2.32 -17.88 -11.42
CA TYR A 210 1.64 -17.76 -12.72
C TYR A 210 0.26 -18.44 -12.71
N CYS A 211 0.10 -19.49 -11.89
CA CYS A 211 -1.19 -20.15 -11.68
C CYS A 211 -2.27 -19.23 -11.08
N TYR A 212 -1.88 -18.15 -10.39
CA TYR A 212 -2.80 -17.12 -9.85
C TYR A 212 -3.03 -15.96 -10.82
N GLY A 213 -2.63 -16.10 -12.10
CA GLY A 213 -2.65 -15.03 -13.10
C GLY A 213 -3.97 -14.27 -13.21
N LYS A 214 -5.11 -14.96 -13.08
CA LYS A 214 -6.46 -14.36 -13.08
C LYS A 214 -6.63 -13.28 -12.00
N ASN A 215 -5.94 -13.42 -10.86
CA ASN A 215 -5.98 -12.52 -9.73
C ASN A 215 -4.75 -11.60 -9.61
N THR A 216 -3.86 -11.60 -10.61
CA THR A 216 -2.55 -10.94 -10.53
C THR A 216 -2.46 -9.73 -11.46
N VAL A 217 -2.16 -8.55 -10.92
CA VAL A 217 -1.74 -7.38 -11.71
C VAL A 217 -0.22 -7.36 -11.78
N VAL A 218 0.35 -7.43 -12.97
CA VAL A 218 1.80 -7.33 -13.18
C VAL A 218 2.22 -5.88 -13.40
N GLN A 219 3.39 -5.49 -12.91
CA GLN A 219 3.85 -4.09 -12.99
C GLN A 219 5.01 -3.90 -14.00
N VAL A 220 4.97 -2.80 -14.74
CA VAL A 220 6.06 -2.29 -15.58
C VAL A 220 6.56 -0.98 -14.96
N ALA A 221 7.72 -1.03 -14.32
CA ALA A 221 8.38 0.12 -13.68
C ALA A 221 9.66 0.50 -14.44
N SER A 222 10.24 1.66 -14.13
CA SER A 222 11.41 2.24 -14.83
C SER A 222 12.59 1.29 -14.99
N GLY A 223 12.86 0.43 -14.00
CA GLY A 223 13.95 -0.54 -14.06
C GLY A 223 13.72 -1.79 -14.92
N ARG A 224 12.48 -2.03 -15.39
CA ARG A 224 12.07 -3.21 -16.20
C ARG A 224 12.51 -4.57 -15.65
N PHE A 225 12.74 -4.68 -14.34
CA PHE A 225 13.13 -5.93 -13.71
C PHE A 225 12.08 -7.02 -13.93
N GLY A 226 12.51 -8.15 -14.50
CA GLY A 226 11.64 -9.30 -14.75
C GLY A 226 10.52 -9.04 -15.77
N VAL A 227 10.63 -8.02 -16.62
CA VAL A 227 9.60 -7.69 -17.63
C VAL A 227 9.96 -8.33 -18.97
N TYR A 228 9.20 -9.35 -19.36
CA TYR A 228 9.28 -10.04 -20.64
C TYR A 228 7.88 -10.52 -21.08
N GLU A 229 7.77 -11.11 -22.27
CA GLU A 229 6.47 -11.43 -22.87
C GLU A 229 5.59 -12.33 -21.99
N ASP A 230 6.12 -13.46 -21.50
CA ASP A 230 5.31 -14.39 -20.69
C ASP A 230 4.91 -13.79 -19.34
N TYR A 231 5.75 -12.92 -18.77
CA TYR A 231 5.40 -12.15 -17.57
C TYR A 231 4.19 -11.22 -17.84
N LEU A 232 4.19 -10.48 -18.95
CA LEU A 232 3.06 -9.64 -19.34
C LEU A 232 1.81 -10.50 -19.61
N LYS A 233 1.99 -11.71 -20.15
CA LYS A 233 0.92 -12.69 -20.40
C LYS A 233 0.42 -13.40 -19.13
N ALA A 234 1.17 -13.40 -18.02
CA ALA A 234 0.76 -14.05 -16.79
C ALA A 234 -0.36 -13.31 -16.01
N GLY A 235 -0.32 -11.97 -15.93
CA GLY A 235 -1.29 -11.20 -15.13
C GLY A 235 -2.65 -10.95 -15.80
N SER A 236 -3.69 -10.57 -15.05
CA SER A 236 -4.98 -10.13 -15.58
C SER A 236 -4.97 -8.66 -16.05
N ALA A 237 -4.03 -7.85 -15.54
CA ALA A 237 -3.81 -6.47 -15.96
C ALA A 237 -2.32 -6.10 -15.88
N ILE A 238 -1.95 -5.00 -16.54
CA ILE A 238 -0.59 -4.45 -16.49
C ILE A 238 -0.64 -3.04 -15.90
N GLU A 239 0.16 -2.80 -14.86
CA GLU A 239 0.31 -1.48 -14.25
C GLU A 239 1.63 -0.82 -14.65
N ILE A 240 1.58 0.28 -15.41
CA ILE A 240 2.72 1.14 -15.67
C ILE A 240 2.92 2.07 -14.47
N LYS A 241 4.03 1.92 -13.75
CA LYS A 241 4.31 2.65 -12.51
C LYS A 241 5.18 3.88 -12.75
N MET A 242 4.53 5.02 -12.95
CA MET A 242 5.19 6.34 -13.04
C MET A 242 5.68 6.84 -11.68
N GLY A 243 4.98 6.50 -10.60
CA GLY A 243 5.34 6.96 -9.26
C GLY A 243 4.68 6.18 -8.14
N GLN A 244 5.12 6.44 -6.91
CA GLN A 244 4.49 5.95 -5.68
C GLN A 244 4.48 7.03 -4.62
N GLY A 245 3.49 7.01 -3.73
CA GLY A 245 3.27 8.05 -2.74
C GLY A 245 4.44 8.24 -1.76
N ALA A 246 5.14 7.16 -1.41
CA ALA A 246 6.25 7.21 -0.46
C ALA A 246 7.51 7.88 -0.98
N LYS A 247 7.66 8.00 -2.31
CA LYS A 247 8.85 8.57 -2.94
C LYS A 247 8.58 9.09 -4.35
N PRO A 248 7.73 10.11 -4.50
CA PRO A 248 7.47 10.71 -5.81
C PRO A 248 8.77 11.27 -6.41
N GLY A 249 8.95 11.12 -7.72
CA GLY A 249 10.09 11.67 -8.45
C GLY A 249 11.39 10.85 -8.39
N ILE A 250 11.40 9.69 -7.71
CA ILE A 250 12.55 8.77 -7.72
C ILE A 250 12.12 7.31 -7.93
N GLY A 251 13.08 6.48 -8.33
CA GLY A 251 12.83 5.07 -8.65
C GLY A 251 12.73 4.13 -7.45
N GLY A 252 12.48 2.86 -7.80
CA GLY A 252 12.60 1.71 -6.92
C GLY A 252 13.96 1.63 -6.22
N HIS A 253 13.99 1.06 -5.02
CA HIS A 253 15.24 0.81 -4.30
C HIS A 253 15.05 -0.49 -3.51
N LEU A 254 15.85 -1.49 -3.85
CA LEU A 254 16.00 -2.71 -3.08
C LEU A 254 17.49 -2.92 -2.76
N PRO A 255 17.88 -2.93 -1.47
CA PRO A 255 19.26 -3.20 -1.09
C PRO A 255 19.73 -4.59 -1.53
N GLY A 256 20.99 -4.69 -1.94
CA GLY A 256 21.63 -5.90 -2.48
C GLY A 256 21.68 -7.04 -1.48
N THR A 257 21.67 -6.75 -0.19
CA THR A 257 21.49 -7.75 0.89
C THR A 257 20.17 -8.53 0.79
N LYS A 258 19.19 -8.03 0.02
CA LYS A 258 17.91 -8.67 -0.26
C LYS A 258 17.81 -9.18 -1.71
N ILE A 259 18.88 -9.12 -2.48
CA ILE A 259 18.94 -9.60 -3.87
C ILE A 259 19.79 -10.86 -3.86
N ILE A 260 19.14 -11.96 -3.49
CA ILE A 260 19.73 -13.29 -3.33
C ILE A 260 18.79 -14.34 -3.91
N GLY A 261 19.34 -15.43 -4.46
CA GLY A 261 18.59 -16.58 -4.96
C GLY A 261 17.51 -16.20 -5.97
N ASP A 262 16.28 -16.62 -5.69
CA ASP A 262 15.11 -16.39 -6.56
C ASP A 262 14.81 -14.91 -6.80
N VAL A 263 15.14 -14.01 -5.87
CA VAL A 263 14.91 -12.57 -6.08
C VAL A 263 15.82 -12.04 -7.19
N SER A 264 17.08 -12.48 -7.22
CA SER A 264 18.02 -12.12 -8.29
C SER A 264 17.59 -12.72 -9.63
N ARG A 265 17.21 -14.00 -9.66
CA ARG A 265 16.70 -14.68 -10.86
C ARG A 265 15.46 -14.00 -11.43
N THR A 266 14.45 -13.74 -10.59
CA THR A 266 13.18 -13.10 -11.00
C THR A 266 13.42 -11.71 -11.59
N ARG A 267 14.39 -10.97 -11.04
CA ARG A 267 14.73 -9.61 -11.51
C ARG A 267 15.70 -9.57 -12.69
N MET A 268 16.36 -10.69 -12.99
CA MET A 268 17.42 -10.81 -13.99
C MET A 268 18.61 -9.87 -13.72
N ILE A 269 19.05 -9.79 -12.47
CA ILE A 269 20.21 -8.97 -12.03
C ILE A 269 21.17 -9.78 -11.15
N PRO A 270 22.47 -9.41 -11.06
CA PRO A 270 23.43 -10.12 -10.22
C PRO A 270 23.07 -10.13 -8.73
N GLU A 271 23.36 -11.23 -8.04
CA GLU A 271 23.21 -11.32 -6.58
C GLU A 271 24.09 -10.28 -5.86
N GLY A 272 23.58 -9.75 -4.76
CA GLY A 272 24.28 -8.75 -3.94
C GLY A 272 24.35 -7.34 -4.52
N SER A 273 23.93 -7.14 -5.78
CA SER A 273 23.85 -5.80 -6.38
C SER A 273 22.65 -5.02 -5.84
N ASP A 274 22.80 -3.72 -5.56
CA ASP A 274 21.66 -2.86 -5.24
C ASP A 274 20.79 -2.67 -6.49
N ALA A 275 19.47 -2.90 -6.38
CA ALA A 275 18.54 -2.56 -7.45
C ALA A 275 18.02 -1.14 -7.24
N ILE A 276 18.72 -0.17 -7.82
CA ILE A 276 18.32 1.24 -7.88
C ILE A 276 17.72 1.48 -9.25
N SER A 277 16.41 1.66 -9.32
CA SER A 277 15.76 1.97 -10.60
C SER A 277 15.98 3.42 -10.99
N PRO A 278 16.09 3.74 -12.29
CA PRO A 278 16.05 5.11 -12.77
C PRO A 278 14.81 5.85 -12.24
N ALA A 279 14.95 7.16 -12.01
CA ALA A 279 13.82 7.99 -11.62
C ALA A 279 12.75 8.06 -12.73
N PRO A 280 13.08 8.40 -13.99
CA PRO A 280 12.13 8.34 -15.09
C PRO A 280 12.07 6.94 -15.71
N HIS A 281 10.98 6.66 -16.41
CA HIS A 281 10.98 5.67 -17.47
C HIS A 281 11.78 6.24 -18.65
N HIS A 282 12.81 5.54 -19.14
CA HIS A 282 13.64 6.05 -20.24
C HIS A 282 12.94 6.08 -21.61
N ASP A 283 11.73 5.53 -21.68
CA ASP A 283 10.81 5.54 -22.80
C ASP A 283 9.57 6.42 -22.54
N ILE A 284 9.60 7.29 -21.52
CA ILE A 284 8.52 8.25 -21.21
C ILE A 284 9.10 9.60 -20.79
N TYR A 285 9.15 10.56 -21.71
CA TYR A 285 9.51 11.95 -21.44
C TYR A 285 8.36 12.94 -21.70
N SER A 286 7.28 12.48 -22.31
CA SER A 286 6.06 13.24 -22.52
C SER A 286 4.79 12.39 -22.35
N ILE A 287 3.61 13.01 -22.48
CA ILE A 287 2.34 12.28 -22.42
C ILE A 287 2.12 11.41 -23.68
N GLU A 288 2.69 11.82 -24.81
CA GLU A 288 2.70 11.05 -26.06
C GLU A 288 3.55 9.80 -25.93
N ASP A 289 4.68 9.87 -25.23
CA ASP A 289 5.50 8.69 -24.94
C ASP A 289 4.79 7.72 -23.99
N LEU A 290 4.09 8.23 -22.96
CA LEU A 290 3.26 7.39 -22.11
C LEU A 290 2.19 6.68 -22.94
N ARG A 291 1.54 7.40 -23.86
CA ARG A 291 0.58 6.82 -24.80
C ARG A 291 1.23 5.72 -25.61
N GLN A 292 2.43 5.93 -26.15
CA GLN A 292 3.16 4.92 -26.91
C GLN A 292 3.37 3.65 -26.08
N LEU A 293 3.84 3.76 -24.83
CA LEU A 293 4.04 2.59 -23.97
C LEU A 293 2.71 1.89 -23.64
N VAL A 294 1.64 2.64 -23.36
CA VAL A 294 0.30 2.07 -23.11
C VAL A 294 -0.14 1.21 -24.30
N PHE A 295 -0.01 1.72 -25.53
CA PHE A 295 -0.36 0.96 -26.72
C PHE A 295 0.59 -0.21 -26.97
N SER A 296 1.89 -0.06 -26.75
CA SER A 296 2.85 -1.17 -26.87
C SER A 296 2.53 -2.33 -25.91
N VAL A 297 2.12 -2.04 -24.67
CA VAL A 297 1.68 -3.06 -23.71
C VAL A 297 0.36 -3.70 -24.15
N LYS A 298 -0.58 -2.92 -24.69
CA LYS A 298 -1.82 -3.46 -25.25
C LYS A 298 -1.56 -4.38 -26.44
N GLU A 299 -0.71 -3.98 -27.38
CA GLU A 299 -0.28 -4.82 -28.51
C GLU A 299 0.38 -6.12 -28.04
N ALA A 300 1.34 -6.03 -27.11
CA ALA A 300 2.03 -7.21 -26.54
C ALA A 300 1.08 -8.20 -25.85
N THR A 301 -0.09 -7.74 -25.44
CA THR A 301 -1.14 -8.53 -24.78
C THR A 301 -2.37 -8.71 -25.66
N GLN A 302 -2.26 -8.40 -26.96
CA GLN A 302 -3.31 -8.53 -27.98
C GLN A 302 -4.62 -7.83 -27.60
N TYR A 303 -4.53 -6.70 -26.90
CA TYR A 303 -5.66 -5.92 -26.37
C TYR A 303 -6.59 -6.73 -25.46
N GLN A 304 -6.14 -7.83 -24.87
CA GLN A 304 -6.96 -8.66 -23.99
C GLN A 304 -6.93 -8.17 -22.54
N LYS A 305 -5.99 -7.27 -22.19
CA LYS A 305 -5.73 -6.86 -20.81
C LYS A 305 -5.83 -5.36 -20.65
N PRO A 306 -6.48 -4.89 -19.57
CA PRO A 306 -6.50 -3.47 -19.25
C PRO A 306 -5.13 -2.99 -18.77
N VAL A 307 -4.83 -1.73 -19.08
CA VAL A 307 -3.60 -1.05 -18.66
C VAL A 307 -3.93 -0.01 -17.58
N ILE A 308 -3.29 -0.17 -16.43
CA ILE A 308 -3.33 0.76 -15.31
C ILE A 308 -2.12 1.70 -15.42
N VAL A 309 -2.30 2.99 -15.22
CA VAL A 309 -1.19 3.92 -15.04
C VAL A 309 -1.19 4.41 -13.60
N LYS A 310 -0.14 4.09 -12.85
CA LYS A 310 0.02 4.45 -11.44
C LYS A 310 0.91 5.67 -11.29
N VAL A 311 0.38 6.71 -10.65
CA VAL A 311 1.07 7.96 -10.33
C VAL A 311 1.04 8.24 -8.83
N ALA A 312 2.02 8.99 -8.35
CA ALA A 312 1.93 9.60 -7.03
C ALA A 312 1.07 10.87 -7.10
N ALA A 313 0.31 11.14 -6.05
CA ALA A 313 -0.37 12.42 -5.93
C ALA A 313 0.66 13.54 -5.73
N VAL A 314 0.75 14.43 -6.72
CA VAL A 314 1.67 15.59 -6.76
C VAL A 314 0.94 16.83 -7.28
N HIS A 315 1.65 17.95 -7.37
CA HIS A 315 1.13 19.17 -7.99
C HIS A 315 0.59 18.88 -9.41
N ASN A 316 -0.54 19.51 -9.78
CA ASN A 316 -1.23 19.31 -11.05
C ASN A 316 -1.73 17.88 -11.34
N ILE A 317 -1.93 17.05 -10.32
CA ILE A 317 -2.45 15.69 -10.48
C ILE A 317 -3.74 15.61 -11.31
N ALA A 318 -4.64 16.58 -11.20
CA ALA A 318 -5.87 16.63 -12.00
C ALA A 318 -5.60 16.75 -13.50
N ALA A 319 -4.66 17.61 -13.91
CA ALA A 319 -4.25 17.76 -15.30
C ALA A 319 -3.48 16.52 -15.80
N ILE A 320 -2.62 15.95 -14.94
CA ILE A 320 -1.88 14.72 -15.25
C ILE A 320 -2.87 13.56 -15.50
N ALA A 321 -3.87 13.39 -14.63
CA ALA A 321 -4.89 12.35 -14.79
C ALA A 321 -5.72 12.54 -16.06
N SER A 322 -6.05 13.79 -16.41
CA SER A 322 -6.70 14.16 -17.67
C SER A 322 -5.86 13.77 -18.89
N GLY A 323 -4.53 13.97 -18.84
CA GLY A 323 -3.61 13.48 -19.88
C GLY A 323 -3.56 11.94 -19.95
N ILE A 324 -3.46 11.26 -18.82
CA ILE A 324 -3.43 9.79 -18.74
C ILE A 324 -4.71 9.17 -19.31
N ALA A 325 -5.88 9.74 -19.01
CA ALA A 325 -7.14 9.26 -19.56
C ALA A 325 -7.19 9.36 -21.10
N ARG A 326 -6.41 10.26 -21.71
CA ARG A 326 -6.26 10.41 -23.17
C ARG A 326 -5.11 9.59 -23.76
N SER A 327 -4.21 9.04 -22.93
CA SER A 327 -3.12 8.17 -23.38
C SER A 327 -3.60 6.77 -23.78
N GLY A 328 -4.88 6.44 -23.52
CA GLY A 328 -5.47 5.14 -23.79
C GLY A 328 -5.39 4.17 -22.60
N ALA A 329 -4.95 4.64 -21.43
CA ALA A 329 -5.06 3.87 -20.20
C ALA A 329 -6.52 3.53 -19.89
N ASP A 330 -6.77 2.38 -19.27
CA ASP A 330 -8.13 1.95 -18.89
C ASP A 330 -8.41 2.27 -17.42
N ILE A 331 -7.35 2.44 -16.62
CA ILE A 331 -7.42 2.67 -15.18
C ILE A 331 -6.29 3.63 -14.77
N ILE A 332 -6.58 4.56 -13.86
CA ILE A 332 -5.60 5.44 -13.23
C ILE A 332 -5.50 5.08 -11.75
N ALA A 333 -4.30 4.73 -11.28
CA ALA A 333 -4.04 4.51 -9.87
C ALA A 333 -3.31 5.73 -9.27
N ILE A 334 -3.85 6.32 -8.21
CA ILE A 334 -3.28 7.51 -7.56
C ILE A 334 -2.87 7.15 -6.14
N ASP A 335 -1.62 7.39 -5.79
CA ASP A 335 -1.06 7.04 -4.48
C ASP A 335 -0.68 8.31 -3.70
N GLY A 336 -1.36 8.57 -2.58
CA GLY A 336 -1.08 9.72 -1.72
C GLY A 336 0.23 9.59 -0.96
N PHE A 337 0.76 10.71 -0.45
CA PHE A 337 2.10 10.77 0.17
C PHE A 337 2.34 9.83 1.37
N ARG A 338 1.26 9.28 1.96
CA ARG A 338 1.32 8.29 3.03
C ARG A 338 1.48 6.84 2.54
N GLY A 339 1.59 6.64 1.23
CA GLY A 339 1.88 5.33 0.63
C GLY A 339 3.12 4.67 1.25
N GLY A 340 3.12 3.34 1.33
CA GLY A 340 4.22 2.58 1.93
C GLY A 340 5.41 2.38 0.99
N THR A 341 6.56 2.00 1.55
CA THR A 341 7.74 1.57 0.79
C THR A 341 8.59 0.59 1.57
N GLY A 342 9.28 -0.31 0.87
CA GLY A 342 10.32 -1.16 1.45
C GLY A 342 11.60 -0.38 1.77
N ALA A 343 11.93 0.62 0.95
CA ALA A 343 13.06 1.52 1.15
C ALA A 343 12.85 2.85 0.40
N ALA A 344 13.02 3.96 1.10
CA ALA A 344 13.07 5.31 0.54
C ALA A 344 13.97 6.23 1.38
N PRO A 345 14.60 7.24 0.77
CA PRO A 345 15.19 8.34 1.51
C PRO A 345 14.17 9.00 2.45
N THR A 346 14.50 9.09 3.73
CA THR A 346 13.59 9.58 4.78
C THR A 346 13.02 10.95 4.45
N ARG A 347 13.86 11.87 3.95
CA ARG A 347 13.43 13.25 3.63
C ARG A 347 12.45 13.32 2.47
N ILE A 348 12.54 12.42 1.49
CA ILE A 348 11.57 12.36 0.39
C ILE A 348 10.24 11.82 0.93
N ARG A 349 10.27 10.67 1.61
CA ARG A 349 9.07 10.04 2.20
C ARG A 349 8.28 10.99 3.10
N ASP A 350 9.00 11.78 3.88
CA ASP A 350 8.37 12.59 4.91
C ASP A 350 7.86 13.96 4.43
N ASN A 351 8.18 14.39 3.20
CA ASN A 351 7.90 15.76 2.74
C ASN A 351 7.41 15.88 1.29
N VAL A 352 7.38 14.82 0.49
CA VAL A 352 7.04 14.91 -0.95
C VAL A 352 5.71 14.22 -1.24
N GLY A 353 4.85 14.89 -2.00
CA GLY A 353 3.52 14.42 -2.40
C GLY A 353 2.40 15.14 -1.65
N ILE A 354 1.15 14.84 -2.03
CA ILE A 354 -0.05 15.46 -1.44
C ILE A 354 -1.04 14.40 -0.92
N PRO A 355 -1.98 14.77 -0.02
CA PRO A 355 -2.98 13.85 0.52
C PRO A 355 -3.85 13.24 -0.58
N ILE A 356 -4.16 11.95 -0.46
CA ILE A 356 -4.95 11.23 -1.47
C ILE A 356 -6.39 11.74 -1.51
N GLU A 357 -6.91 12.15 -0.37
CA GLU A 357 -8.29 12.63 -0.18
C GLU A 357 -8.60 13.81 -1.10
N LEU A 358 -7.72 14.82 -1.06
CA LEU A 358 -7.83 16.03 -1.89
C LEU A 358 -7.53 15.74 -3.36
N ALA A 359 -6.50 14.91 -3.62
CA ALA A 359 -6.10 14.56 -4.98
C ALA A 359 -7.20 13.81 -5.72
N LEU A 360 -7.85 12.84 -5.06
CA LEU A 360 -8.96 12.07 -5.60
C LEU A 360 -10.12 12.97 -5.97
N ALA A 361 -10.58 13.81 -5.03
CA ALA A 361 -11.72 14.67 -5.26
C ALA A 361 -11.49 15.64 -6.44
N SER A 362 -10.28 16.20 -6.53
CA SER A 362 -9.88 17.09 -7.63
C SER A 362 -9.79 16.36 -8.98
N VAL A 363 -9.23 15.14 -9.02
CA VAL A 363 -9.13 14.34 -10.24
C VAL A 363 -10.50 13.90 -10.74
N ASP A 364 -11.34 13.36 -9.85
CA ASP A 364 -12.69 12.90 -10.21
C ASP A 364 -13.51 14.08 -10.77
N GLN A 365 -13.46 15.24 -10.13
CA GLN A 365 -14.15 16.44 -10.61
C GLN A 365 -13.64 16.86 -11.99
N ARG A 366 -12.32 16.95 -12.18
CA ARG A 366 -11.72 17.36 -13.45
C ARG A 366 -12.12 16.43 -14.61
N LEU A 367 -12.08 15.12 -14.39
CA LEU A 367 -12.46 14.15 -15.42
C LEU A 367 -13.96 14.21 -15.74
N ARG A 368 -14.81 14.57 -14.77
CA ARG A 368 -16.26 14.80 -14.99
C ARG A 368 -16.50 16.07 -15.78
N ASP A 369 -15.85 17.17 -15.41
CA ASP A 369 -15.96 18.47 -16.09
C ASP A 369 -15.56 18.35 -17.57
N GLU A 370 -14.53 17.54 -17.86
CA GLU A 370 -14.08 17.28 -19.22
C GLU A 370 -14.89 16.18 -19.96
N GLY A 371 -15.88 15.57 -19.30
CA GLY A 371 -16.74 14.53 -19.90
C GLY A 371 -16.04 13.20 -20.19
N ILE A 372 -14.87 12.95 -19.59
CA ILE A 372 -14.03 11.76 -19.85
C ILE A 372 -13.91 10.81 -18.66
N ARG A 373 -14.64 11.06 -17.56
CA ARG A 373 -14.63 10.20 -16.37
C ARG A 373 -14.97 8.74 -16.65
N ASN A 374 -15.80 8.46 -17.65
CA ASN A 374 -16.16 7.09 -18.06
C ASN A 374 -15.08 6.39 -18.90
N ASN A 375 -14.06 7.11 -19.36
CA ASN A 375 -12.97 6.50 -20.14
C ASN A 375 -12.00 5.69 -19.28
N VAL A 376 -11.96 5.96 -17.96
CA VAL A 376 -11.05 5.33 -17.02
C VAL A 376 -11.73 5.00 -15.70
N SER A 377 -11.27 3.96 -15.01
CA SER A 377 -11.53 3.81 -13.57
C SER A 377 -10.45 4.47 -12.74
N LEU A 378 -10.79 4.90 -11.52
CA LEU A 378 -9.87 5.48 -10.54
C LEU A 378 -9.63 4.49 -9.40
N ILE A 379 -8.38 4.05 -9.24
CA ILE A 379 -7.93 3.33 -8.04
C ILE A 379 -7.17 4.31 -7.15
N VAL A 380 -7.40 4.27 -5.84
CA VAL A 380 -6.64 5.10 -4.90
C VAL A 380 -5.92 4.32 -3.82
N GLY A 381 -4.74 4.78 -3.46
CA GLY A 381 -3.93 4.28 -2.36
C GLY A 381 -3.29 5.42 -1.56
N GLY A 382 -2.60 5.06 -0.48
CA GLY A 382 -1.94 6.05 0.38
C GLY A 382 -2.59 6.12 1.75
N SER A 383 -2.47 5.03 2.53
CA SER A 383 -3.00 4.90 3.90
C SER A 383 -4.53 4.77 4.01
N ILE A 384 -5.13 3.88 3.21
CA ILE A 384 -6.46 3.32 3.49
C ILE A 384 -6.33 2.33 4.67
N ARG A 385 -7.00 2.62 5.79
CA ARG A 385 -6.80 1.92 7.08
C ARG A 385 -7.98 1.06 7.52
N SER A 386 -9.17 1.31 6.98
CA SER A 386 -10.43 0.67 7.41
C SER A 386 -11.45 0.63 6.26
N ALA A 387 -12.54 -0.12 6.45
CA ALA A 387 -13.70 -0.07 5.55
C ALA A 387 -14.31 1.34 5.43
N ALA A 388 -14.30 2.13 6.50
CA ALA A 388 -14.78 3.52 6.47
C ALA A 388 -13.94 4.40 5.54
N ASP A 389 -12.62 4.23 5.51
CA ASP A 389 -11.74 4.93 4.57
C ASP A 389 -12.06 4.51 3.11
N VAL A 390 -12.36 3.23 2.87
CA VAL A 390 -12.79 2.72 1.55
C VAL A 390 -14.09 3.38 1.12
N VAL A 391 -15.12 3.36 1.95
CA VAL A 391 -16.44 3.94 1.65
C VAL A 391 -16.32 5.45 1.36
N LYS A 392 -15.54 6.19 2.16
CA LYS A 392 -15.27 7.61 1.93
C LYS A 392 -14.56 7.84 0.59
N ALA A 393 -13.56 7.03 0.26
CA ALA A 393 -12.86 7.13 -1.03
C ALA A 393 -13.80 6.85 -2.22
N ILE A 394 -14.68 5.84 -2.13
CA ILE A 394 -15.67 5.57 -3.18
C ILE A 394 -16.64 6.76 -3.32
N ALA A 395 -17.16 7.29 -2.21
CA ALA A 395 -18.02 8.46 -2.21
C ALA A 395 -17.34 9.72 -2.78
N LEU A 396 -16.01 9.87 -2.62
CA LEU A 396 -15.23 10.94 -3.26
C LEU A 396 -14.97 10.72 -4.76
N GLY A 397 -15.16 9.50 -5.27
CA GLY A 397 -15.08 9.20 -6.71
C GLY A 397 -14.15 8.07 -7.11
N ALA A 398 -13.55 7.34 -6.16
CA ALA A 398 -12.77 6.14 -6.48
C ALA A 398 -13.68 5.00 -6.96
N ASP A 399 -13.18 4.14 -7.84
CA ASP A 399 -13.82 2.88 -8.23
C ASP A 399 -13.34 1.69 -7.38
N ALA A 400 -12.09 1.74 -6.88
CA ALA A 400 -11.55 0.77 -5.94
C ALA A 400 -10.40 1.37 -5.11
N CYS A 401 -10.07 0.69 -4.01
CA CYS A 401 -9.00 1.09 -3.10
C CYS A 401 -7.87 0.05 -3.07
N TYR A 402 -6.64 0.54 -3.21
CA TYR A 402 -5.43 -0.21 -2.91
C TYR A 402 -5.12 -0.18 -1.42
N ILE A 403 -4.93 -1.37 -0.85
CA ILE A 403 -4.41 -1.55 0.51
C ILE A 403 -3.07 -2.28 0.49
N ALA A 404 -2.13 -1.82 1.30
CA ALA A 404 -0.82 -2.44 1.45
C ALA A 404 -0.48 -2.60 2.93
N THR A 405 -0.29 -1.49 3.64
CA THR A 405 0.07 -1.51 5.07
C THR A 405 -0.96 -2.27 5.90
N ALA A 406 -2.27 -2.09 5.67
CA ALA A 406 -3.32 -2.85 6.37
C ALA A 406 -3.20 -4.37 6.14
N ALA A 407 -2.92 -4.79 4.89
CA ALA A 407 -2.68 -6.20 4.57
C ALA A 407 -1.40 -6.72 5.27
N LEU A 408 -0.30 -5.95 5.28
CA LEU A 408 0.92 -6.33 5.99
C LEU A 408 0.72 -6.40 7.51
N LEU A 409 -0.10 -5.51 8.10
CA LEU A 409 -0.50 -5.59 9.51
C LEU A 409 -1.28 -6.87 9.78
N ALA A 410 -2.20 -7.26 8.90
CA ALA A 410 -2.91 -8.54 9.00
C ALA A 410 -1.94 -9.72 8.98
N LEU A 411 -0.87 -9.67 8.17
CA LEU A 411 0.20 -10.67 8.15
C LEU A 411 1.14 -10.62 9.38
N GLY A 412 0.98 -9.66 10.30
CA GLY A 412 1.76 -9.55 11.54
C GLY A 412 2.85 -8.46 11.52
N CYS A 413 2.79 -7.50 10.61
CA CYS A 413 3.69 -6.34 10.64
C CYS A 413 3.47 -5.52 11.93
N HIS A 414 4.57 -5.04 12.52
CA HIS A 414 4.56 -4.20 13.74
C HIS A 414 5.07 -2.78 13.47
N LEU A 415 5.12 -2.35 12.21
CA LEU A 415 5.57 -1.01 11.81
C LEU A 415 6.96 -0.62 12.35
N CYS A 416 7.91 -1.56 12.37
CA CYS A 416 9.28 -1.31 12.85
C CYS A 416 10.06 -0.30 11.99
N ARG A 417 9.63 -0.08 10.73
CA ARG A 417 10.24 0.81 9.71
C ARG A 417 11.71 0.52 9.37
N THR A 418 12.12 -0.75 9.51
CA THR A 418 13.44 -1.25 9.13
C THR A 418 13.35 -2.32 8.03
N CYS A 419 12.36 -2.21 7.13
CA CYS A 419 12.10 -3.22 6.10
C CYS A 419 13.27 -3.36 5.10
N GLN A 420 14.03 -2.29 4.92
CA GLN A 420 15.23 -2.22 4.10
C GLN A 420 16.39 -3.05 4.66
N SER A 421 16.42 -3.33 5.98
CA SER A 421 17.53 -4.08 6.59
C SER A 421 17.50 -5.58 6.29
N GLY A 422 16.39 -6.11 5.77
CA GLY A 422 16.21 -7.54 5.53
C GLY A 422 16.10 -8.38 6.82
N LYS A 423 16.04 -7.77 8.00
CA LYS A 423 15.96 -8.46 9.32
C LYS A 423 14.53 -8.50 9.88
N CYS A 424 13.51 -8.56 9.01
CA CYS A 424 12.12 -8.60 9.47
C CYS A 424 11.86 -9.88 10.28
N ASN A 425 11.68 -9.69 11.58
CA ASN A 425 11.50 -10.79 12.53
C ASN A 425 10.25 -11.63 12.27
N TRP A 426 9.24 -11.07 11.62
CA TRP A 426 7.97 -11.72 11.30
C TRP A 426 7.93 -12.39 9.92
N GLY A 427 9.05 -12.46 9.20
CA GLY A 427 9.10 -13.15 7.89
C GLY A 427 8.45 -12.41 6.73
N ILE A 428 8.04 -11.14 6.93
CA ILE A 428 7.33 -10.35 5.92
C ILE A 428 8.32 -9.65 4.97
N ALA A 429 9.20 -8.79 5.48
CA ALA A 429 10.10 -7.96 4.67
C ALA A 429 11.57 -8.45 4.77
N THR A 430 11.81 -9.68 4.35
CA THR A 430 13.10 -10.36 4.45
C THR A 430 13.25 -11.41 3.36
N GLN A 431 14.49 -11.71 2.99
CA GLN A 431 14.84 -12.82 2.09
C GLN A 431 15.70 -13.88 2.79
N ARG A 432 15.96 -13.72 4.10
CA ARG A 432 16.73 -14.71 4.86
C ARG A 432 15.86 -15.95 5.10
N PRO A 433 16.25 -17.16 4.63
CA PRO A 433 15.37 -18.32 4.63
C PRO A 433 14.78 -18.68 6.00
N GLU A 434 15.58 -18.55 7.07
CA GLU A 434 15.17 -18.79 8.45
C GLU A 434 14.13 -17.79 8.97
N LEU A 435 14.11 -16.58 8.40
CA LEU A 435 13.12 -15.56 8.74
C LEU A 435 11.86 -15.72 7.87
N VAL A 436 12.01 -16.01 6.57
CA VAL A 436 10.88 -16.22 5.65
C VAL A 436 9.96 -17.34 6.16
N LYS A 437 10.54 -18.45 6.66
CA LYS A 437 9.80 -19.57 7.26
C LYS A 437 8.91 -19.20 8.45
N ARG A 438 9.10 -18.02 9.06
CA ARG A 438 8.31 -17.56 10.21
C ARG A 438 6.92 -17.07 9.82
N LEU A 439 6.70 -16.77 8.53
CA LEU A 439 5.38 -16.47 7.98
C LEU A 439 4.88 -17.71 7.25
N ASP A 440 3.87 -18.36 7.82
CA ASP A 440 3.15 -19.44 7.14
C ASP A 440 2.15 -18.84 6.12
N PRO A 441 2.22 -19.22 4.83
CA PRO A 441 1.33 -18.64 3.82
C PRO A 441 -0.16 -18.93 4.02
N GLU A 442 -0.55 -20.08 4.55
CA GLU A 442 -1.96 -20.43 4.77
C GLU A 442 -2.54 -19.67 5.97
N ILE A 443 -1.75 -19.52 7.05
CA ILE A 443 -2.13 -18.66 8.16
C ILE A 443 -2.21 -17.19 7.69
N GLY A 444 -1.24 -16.75 6.88
CA GLY A 444 -1.23 -15.41 6.29
C GLY A 444 -2.47 -15.15 5.44
N LYS A 445 -2.79 -16.09 4.53
CA LYS A 445 -4.00 -16.11 3.72
C LYS A 445 -5.25 -16.00 4.59
N GLN A 446 -5.41 -16.88 5.60
CA GLN A 446 -6.61 -16.87 6.44
C GLN A 446 -6.82 -15.53 7.15
N ARG A 447 -5.73 -14.92 7.64
CA ARG A 447 -5.81 -13.60 8.30
C ARG A 447 -6.19 -12.49 7.33
N LEU A 448 -5.70 -12.53 6.10
CA LEU A 448 -6.09 -11.60 5.04
C LEU A 448 -7.56 -11.78 4.66
N VAL A 449 -8.01 -13.02 4.44
CA VAL A 449 -9.42 -13.34 4.16
C VAL A 449 -10.31 -12.82 5.28
N ASN A 450 -9.98 -13.08 6.54
CA ASN A 450 -10.76 -12.60 7.68
C ASN A 450 -10.87 -11.06 7.71
N LEU A 451 -9.76 -10.34 7.47
CA LEU A 451 -9.77 -8.87 7.43
C LEU A 451 -10.71 -8.36 6.34
N ILE A 452 -10.58 -8.90 5.13
CA ILE A 452 -11.28 -8.37 3.96
C ILE A 452 -12.76 -8.77 3.96
N THR A 453 -13.08 -9.98 4.45
CA THR A 453 -14.47 -10.36 4.72
C THR A 453 -15.11 -9.45 5.76
N ALA A 454 -14.41 -9.15 6.87
CA ALA A 454 -14.92 -8.21 7.87
C ALA A 454 -15.16 -6.81 7.27
N TRP A 455 -14.21 -6.29 6.49
CA TRP A 455 -14.41 -5.02 5.79
C TRP A 455 -15.56 -5.05 4.80
N ASN A 456 -15.80 -6.16 4.11
CA ASN A 456 -16.93 -6.28 3.21
C ASN A 456 -18.28 -6.19 3.96
N HIS A 457 -18.36 -6.78 5.16
CA HIS A 457 -19.53 -6.61 6.03
C HIS A 457 -19.68 -5.15 6.48
N GLU A 458 -18.61 -4.52 6.96
CA GLU A 458 -18.62 -3.11 7.37
C GLU A 458 -19.01 -2.17 6.20
N ILE A 459 -18.53 -2.42 4.97
CA ILE A 459 -18.91 -1.65 3.77
C ILE A 459 -20.42 -1.74 3.55
N LYS A 460 -20.99 -2.95 3.65
CA LYS A 460 -22.44 -3.16 3.50
C LYS A 460 -23.23 -2.47 4.61
N GLU A 461 -22.77 -2.53 5.86
CA GLU A 461 -23.38 -1.81 6.99
C GLU A 461 -23.37 -0.29 6.79
N LEU A 462 -22.23 0.28 6.38
CA LEU A 462 -22.12 1.71 6.12
C LEU A 462 -23.03 2.15 4.96
N MET A 463 -23.09 1.36 3.88
CA MET A 463 -24.00 1.59 2.76
C MET A 463 -25.48 1.46 3.15
N GLY A 464 -25.83 0.43 3.91
CA GLY A 464 -27.17 0.22 4.42
C GLY A 464 -27.62 1.36 5.34
N GLY A 465 -26.72 1.82 6.20
CA GLY A 465 -26.91 3.01 7.03
C GLY A 465 -27.15 4.28 6.21
N MET A 466 -26.60 4.39 5.00
CA MET A 466 -26.88 5.46 4.04
C MET A 466 -28.18 5.25 3.24
N GLY A 467 -28.83 4.09 3.33
CA GLY A 467 -29.97 3.73 2.46
C GLY A 467 -29.55 3.45 1.02
N ILE A 468 -28.31 2.99 0.81
CA ILE A 468 -27.73 2.66 -0.50
C ILE A 468 -27.45 1.17 -0.54
N ASN A 469 -27.93 0.45 -1.56
CA ASN A 469 -27.71 -1.00 -1.70
C ASN A 469 -26.68 -1.38 -2.77
N SER A 470 -26.11 -0.42 -3.50
CA SER A 470 -25.12 -0.66 -4.56
C SER A 470 -23.93 0.28 -4.44
N ILE A 471 -22.72 -0.28 -4.47
CA ILE A 471 -21.47 0.48 -4.39
C ILE A 471 -21.33 1.47 -5.56
N GLU A 472 -21.90 1.11 -6.72
CA GLU A 472 -21.89 1.96 -7.92
C GLU A 472 -22.71 3.24 -7.71
N ALA A 473 -23.81 3.16 -6.95
CA ALA A 473 -24.63 4.32 -6.59
C ALA A 473 -23.96 5.24 -5.56
N LEU A 474 -23.06 4.69 -4.74
CA LEU A 474 -22.23 5.49 -3.83
C LEU A 474 -21.11 6.24 -4.56
N ARG A 475 -20.61 5.73 -5.69
CA ARG A 475 -19.41 6.30 -6.33
C ARG A 475 -19.60 7.76 -6.73
N GLY A 476 -18.79 8.63 -6.13
CA GLY A 476 -18.85 10.08 -6.36
C GLY A 476 -20.07 10.76 -5.72
N ASN A 477 -20.86 10.05 -4.92
CA ASN A 477 -21.99 10.62 -4.18
C ASN A 477 -21.48 11.33 -2.92
N ARG A 478 -20.88 12.50 -3.13
CA ARG A 478 -20.28 13.33 -2.09
C ARG A 478 -21.30 13.93 -1.11
N LEU A 479 -22.59 13.93 -1.48
CA LEU A 479 -23.69 14.34 -0.60
C LEU A 479 -23.82 13.45 0.64
N MET A 480 -23.27 12.23 0.59
CA MET A 480 -23.24 11.31 1.71
C MET A 480 -22.08 11.55 2.68
N LEU A 481 -21.29 12.61 2.47
CA LEU A 481 -20.16 12.95 3.31
C LEU A 481 -20.36 14.30 4.01
N ARG A 482 -19.78 14.43 5.20
CA ARG A 482 -19.78 15.68 5.99
C ARG A 482 -18.40 15.97 6.56
N GLY A 483 -17.93 17.20 6.39
CA GLY A 483 -16.65 17.65 6.90
C GLY A 483 -16.73 18.21 8.31
N ILE A 484 -15.80 17.83 9.19
CA ILE A 484 -15.65 18.37 10.55
C ILE A 484 -14.23 18.91 10.77
N GLY A 485 -14.12 20.16 11.23
CA GLY A 485 -12.81 20.80 11.43
C GLY A 485 -12.00 20.94 10.13
N LEU A 486 -12.70 21.09 9.01
CA LEU A 486 -12.17 21.38 7.68
C LEU A 486 -12.41 22.86 7.36
N THR A 487 -11.47 23.48 6.63
CA THR A 487 -11.63 24.85 6.15
C THR A 487 -12.62 24.89 4.98
N GLU A 488 -13.13 26.07 4.65
CA GLU A 488 -13.98 26.27 3.47
C GLU A 488 -13.29 25.77 2.19
N LYS A 489 -11.97 26.01 2.06
CA LYS A 489 -11.22 25.53 0.90
C LYS A 489 -11.10 24.01 0.84
N ASP A 490 -10.95 23.36 2.00
CA ASP A 490 -10.93 21.89 2.06
C ASP A 490 -12.28 21.31 1.63
N LEU A 491 -13.38 21.88 2.11
CA LEU A 491 -14.75 21.49 1.76
C LEU A 491 -15.02 21.67 0.26
N GLU A 492 -14.60 22.81 -0.30
CA GLU A 492 -14.72 23.12 -1.73
C GLU A 492 -13.95 22.10 -2.60
N ILE A 493 -12.68 21.81 -2.25
CA ILE A 493 -11.85 20.84 -2.99
C ILE A 493 -12.45 19.43 -2.91
N LEU A 494 -12.88 19.03 -1.71
CA LEU A 494 -13.50 17.72 -1.49
C LEU A 494 -14.87 17.63 -2.15
N GLY A 495 -15.57 18.76 -2.34
CA GLY A 495 -16.95 18.83 -2.80
C GLY A 495 -17.94 18.23 -1.80
N ILE A 496 -17.70 18.44 -0.50
CA ILE A 496 -18.56 17.94 0.59
C ILE A 496 -19.05 19.10 1.46
N PHE A 497 -20.17 18.92 2.15
CA PHE A 497 -20.74 19.94 3.05
C PHE A 497 -20.15 19.90 4.46
N HIS A 498 -20.22 21.03 5.17
CA HIS A 498 -19.87 21.08 6.59
C HIS A 498 -20.86 20.23 7.41
N ALA A 499 -20.41 19.62 8.52
CA ALA A 499 -21.25 18.75 9.35
C ALA A 499 -22.48 19.42 10.01
N GLY A 500 -22.56 20.75 9.97
CA GLY A 500 -23.72 21.52 10.44
C GLY A 500 -24.75 21.87 9.36
N GLU A 501 -24.50 21.48 8.12
CA GLU A 501 -25.40 21.61 6.95
C GLU A 501 -25.92 20.22 6.53
#